data_AF-A0AAN8GSU4-F1
#
_entry.id   AF-A0AAN8GSU4-F1
#
_cell.length_a   1.000
_cell.length_b   1.000
_cell.length_c   1.000
_cell.angle_alpha   90.00
_cell.angle_beta   90.00
_cell.angle_gamma   90.00
#
_symmetry.space_group_name_H-M   'P 1'
#
loop_
_entity.id
_entity.type
_entity.pdbx_description
1 polymer ?
#
loop_
_entity_poly.entity_id
_entity_poly.type
_entity_poly.pdbx_seq_one_letter_code
_entity_poly.pdbx_strand_id
1 'polypeptide(L)'
;MCTAKCSKCIAFSLYPFVFISILCNIVLFFPAGSVKYAREGHITEEVKYMGGLLGGGIMVLISSIYIHFTGENGCCGNRFGMFLSIAFAAVGVAGALYSFTVAMVGLNSGPLCYAEDKWTTPFKHSNTSYLADASLWKNCVEPKNVVQFNVVLFLTLMATSCLQALLCAVQMINGLAGCLFGACNKNFE
;
A
#
# COMPACT_ATOMS: atom_id res chain seq x y z
N MET A 1 20.39 -10.23 20.44
CA MET A 1 19.73 -10.65 19.17
C MET A 1 20.29 -9.82 18.04
N CYS A 2 20.69 -10.42 16.90
CA CYS A 2 21.17 -9.63 15.76
C CYS A 2 19.99 -9.03 14.98
N THR A 3 19.73 -7.74 15.20
CA THR A 3 18.72 -6.94 14.51
C THR A 3 18.82 -7.03 12.97
N ALA A 4 20.04 -7.21 12.44
CA ALA A 4 20.32 -7.30 11.02
C ALA A 4 19.60 -8.46 10.29
N LYS A 5 19.53 -9.66 10.90
CA LYS A 5 18.83 -10.81 10.28
C LYS A 5 17.31 -10.61 10.23
N CYS A 6 16.75 -10.00 11.27
CA CYS A 6 15.33 -9.66 11.31
C CYS A 6 14.99 -8.58 10.28
N SER A 7 15.83 -7.54 10.18
CA SER A 7 15.72 -6.47 9.18
C SER A 7 15.70 -7.00 7.74
N LYS A 8 16.56 -7.98 7.41
CA LYS A 8 16.57 -8.64 6.10
C LYS A 8 15.27 -9.41 5.82
N CYS A 9 14.75 -10.14 6.81
CA CYS A 9 13.49 -10.87 6.67
C CYS A 9 12.31 -9.91 6.41
N ILE A 10 12.27 -8.80 7.14
CA ILE A 10 11.24 -7.76 6.97
C ILE A 10 11.32 -7.14 5.57
N ALA A 11 12.51 -6.71 5.14
CA ALA A 11 12.71 -6.15 3.80
C ALA A 11 12.30 -7.13 2.69
N PHE A 12 12.71 -8.40 2.79
CA PHE A 12 12.34 -9.42 1.81
C PHE A 12 10.82 -9.65 1.77
N SER A 13 10.17 -9.64 2.92
CA SER A 13 8.71 -9.77 3.03
C SER A 13 7.95 -8.59 2.44
N LEU A 14 8.54 -7.39 2.39
CA LEU A 14 7.91 -6.19 1.81
C LEU A 14 7.83 -6.23 0.28
N TYR A 15 8.78 -6.88 -0.41
CA TYR A 15 8.79 -6.95 -1.88
C TYR A 15 7.50 -7.51 -2.52
N PRO A 16 6.94 -8.66 -2.09
CA PRO A 16 5.68 -9.15 -2.65
C PRO A 16 4.52 -8.18 -2.39
N PHE A 17 4.46 -7.54 -1.23
CA PHE A 17 3.40 -6.56 -0.94
C PHE A 17 3.51 -5.31 -1.82
N VAL A 18 4.72 -4.81 -2.07
CA VAL A 18 4.98 -3.73 -3.02
C VAL A 18 4.50 -4.12 -4.42
N PHE A 19 4.85 -5.32 -4.88
CA PHE A 19 4.44 -5.82 -6.19
C PHE A 19 2.92 -5.90 -6.33
N ILE A 20 2.23 -6.45 -5.32
CA ILE A 20 0.77 -6.51 -5.29
C ILE A 20 0.18 -5.10 -5.32
N SER A 21 0.71 -4.15 -4.55
CA SER A 21 0.20 -2.78 -4.50
C SER A 21 0.30 -2.06 -5.84
N ILE A 22 1.45 -2.19 -6.52
CA ILE A 22 1.67 -1.66 -7.87
C ILE A 22 0.71 -2.31 -8.85
N LEU A 23 0.58 -3.64 -8.83
CA LEU A 23 -0.29 -4.38 -9.74
C LEU A 23 -1.76 -3.98 -9.55
N CYS A 24 -2.25 -3.94 -8.31
CA CYS A 24 -3.61 -3.51 -8.00
C CYS A 24 -3.89 -2.09 -8.50
N ASN A 25 -2.94 -1.16 -8.33
CA ASN A 25 -3.11 0.21 -8.80
C ASN A 25 -3.12 0.31 -10.33
N ILE A 26 -2.29 -0.46 -11.05
CA ILE A 26 -2.31 -0.53 -12.51
C ILE A 26 -3.64 -1.11 -13.00
N VAL A 27 -4.09 -2.19 -12.38
CA VAL A 27 -5.34 -2.88 -12.75
C VAL A 27 -6.56 -1.98 -12.48
N LEU A 28 -6.53 -1.13 -11.45
CA LEU A 28 -7.57 -0.12 -11.19
C LEU A 28 -7.73 0.93 -12.31
N PHE A 29 -6.69 1.19 -13.12
CA PHE A 29 -6.81 2.09 -14.28
C PHE A 29 -7.64 1.50 -15.43
N PHE A 30 -7.87 0.18 -15.43
CA PHE A 30 -8.62 -0.52 -16.47
C PHE A 30 -9.92 -1.09 -15.89
N PRO A 31 -10.97 -0.27 -15.73
CA PRO A 31 -12.23 -0.73 -15.15
C PRO A 31 -12.83 -1.87 -15.99
N ALA A 32 -13.15 -2.97 -15.32
CA ALA A 32 -13.61 -4.23 -15.93
C ALA A 32 -12.66 -4.80 -17.01
N GLY A 33 -11.36 -4.48 -16.95
CA GLY A 33 -10.35 -4.94 -17.90
C GLY A 33 -10.47 -4.34 -19.30
N SER A 34 -11.27 -3.28 -19.47
CA SER A 34 -11.48 -2.63 -20.76
C SER A 34 -10.74 -1.29 -20.83
N VAL A 35 -10.00 -1.11 -21.93
CA VAL A 35 -9.33 0.15 -22.29
C VAL A 35 -10.31 1.22 -22.80
N LYS A 36 -11.53 0.84 -23.16
CA LYS A 36 -12.52 1.76 -23.75
C LYS A 36 -12.86 2.91 -22.79
N TYR A 37 -13.17 2.57 -21.53
CA TYR A 37 -13.56 3.56 -20.52
C TYR A 37 -12.40 4.47 -20.09
N ALA A 38 -11.18 3.93 -20.09
CA ALA A 38 -9.98 4.72 -19.83
C ALA A 38 -9.71 5.73 -20.96
N ARG A 39 -10.00 5.36 -22.21
CA ARG A 39 -9.86 6.23 -23.39
C ARG A 39 -10.92 7.33 -23.46
N GLU A 40 -12.12 7.02 -22.97
CA GLU A 40 -13.27 7.93 -22.93
C GLU A 40 -13.25 8.88 -21.71
N GLY A 41 -12.24 8.74 -20.83
CA GLY A 41 -12.05 9.63 -19.66
C GLY A 41 -12.93 9.28 -18.46
N HIS A 42 -13.67 8.17 -18.51
CA HIS A 42 -14.54 7.68 -17.44
C HIS A 42 -13.72 6.92 -16.38
N ILE A 43 -12.81 7.61 -15.70
CA ILE A 43 -11.97 7.05 -14.64
C ILE A 43 -12.30 7.73 -13.30
N THR A 44 -12.52 6.91 -12.27
CA THR A 44 -12.67 7.31 -10.86
C THR A 44 -11.51 8.22 -10.42
N GLU A 45 -11.81 9.41 -9.88
CA GLU A 45 -10.77 10.40 -9.52
C GLU A 45 -9.80 9.88 -8.45
N GLU A 46 -10.31 9.02 -7.58
CA GLU A 46 -9.61 8.40 -6.46
C GLU A 46 -8.45 7.52 -6.96
N VAL A 47 -8.57 6.93 -8.17
CA VAL A 47 -7.52 6.14 -8.83
C VAL A 47 -6.40 7.04 -9.36
N LYS A 48 -6.69 8.31 -9.71
CA LYS A 48 -5.70 9.27 -10.22
C LYS A 48 -4.71 9.71 -9.14
N TYR A 49 -5.06 9.61 -7.86
CA TYR A 49 -4.12 9.85 -6.76
C TYR A 49 -3.03 8.77 -6.67
N MET A 50 -3.13 7.67 -7.43
CA MET A 50 -2.10 6.64 -7.54
C MET A 50 -1.63 6.13 -6.16
N GLY A 51 -2.55 5.99 -5.21
CA GLY A 51 -2.23 5.66 -3.81
C GLY A 51 -1.42 4.37 -3.68
N GLY A 52 -1.80 3.33 -4.44
CA GLY A 52 -1.09 2.05 -4.43
C GLY A 52 0.26 2.09 -5.16
N LEU A 53 0.38 2.88 -6.23
CA LEU A 53 1.64 2.99 -6.99
C LEU A 53 2.67 3.89 -6.29
N LEU A 54 2.27 5.11 -5.90
CA LEU A 54 3.15 6.08 -5.25
C LEU A 54 3.41 5.68 -3.79
N GLY A 55 2.34 5.44 -3.03
CA GLY A 55 2.42 5.13 -1.60
C GLY A 55 2.90 3.71 -1.35
N GLY A 56 2.03 2.73 -1.57
CA GLY A 56 2.32 1.32 -1.27
C GLY A 56 3.35 0.67 -2.21
N GLY A 57 3.65 1.32 -3.34
CA GLY A 57 4.61 0.89 -4.33
C GLY A 57 5.97 1.55 -4.13
N ILE A 58 6.16 2.75 -4.69
CA ILE A 58 7.45 3.43 -4.77
C ILE A 58 7.99 3.80 -3.38
N MET A 59 7.21 4.44 -2.52
CA MET A 59 7.70 4.85 -1.18
C MET A 59 8.10 3.63 -0.34
N VAL A 60 7.25 2.59 -0.30
CA VAL A 60 7.56 1.36 0.45
C VAL A 60 8.71 0.57 -0.19
N LEU A 61 8.85 0.57 -1.52
CA LEU A 61 9.97 -0.07 -2.22
C LEU A 61 11.30 0.58 -1.86
N ILE A 62 11.37 1.91 -1.90
CA ILE A 62 12.55 2.68 -1.50
C ILE A 62 12.91 2.32 -0.06
N SER A 63 11.93 2.37 0.85
CA SER A 63 12.12 1.97 2.25
C SER A 63 12.67 0.55 2.38
N SER A 64 12.08 -0.43 1.68
CA SER A 64 12.51 -1.83 1.73
C SER A 64 13.97 -2.01 1.26
N ILE A 65 14.37 -1.35 0.16
CA ILE A 65 15.74 -1.42 -0.36
C ILE A 65 16.74 -0.88 0.66
N TYR A 66 16.47 0.28 1.26
CA TYR A 66 17.37 0.86 2.27
C TYR A 66 17.44 0.02 3.55
N ILE A 67 16.32 -0.58 3.98
CA ILE A 67 16.28 -1.50 5.12
C ILE A 67 17.08 -2.77 4.82
N HIS A 68 17.01 -3.28 3.58
CA HIS A 68 17.79 -4.44 3.14
C HIS A 68 19.30 -4.17 3.22
N PHE A 69 19.77 -3.08 2.61
CA PHE A 69 21.19 -2.69 2.65
C PHE A 69 21.69 -2.45 4.08
N THR A 70 20.86 -1.85 4.94
CA THR A 70 21.24 -1.64 6.35
C THR A 70 21.44 -2.97 7.08
N GLY A 71 20.66 -4.00 6.74
CA GLY A 71 20.80 -5.35 7.29
C GLY A 71 22.02 -6.13 6.79
N GLU A 72 22.74 -5.65 5.77
CA GLU A 72 23.99 -6.29 5.30
C GLU A 72 25.21 -5.94 6.14
N ASN A 73 25.20 -4.80 6.84
CA ASN A 73 26.33 -4.30 7.63
C ASN A 73 26.59 -5.08 8.95
N GLY A 74 26.09 -6.31 9.07
CA GLY A 74 26.35 -7.20 10.20
C GLY A 74 25.68 -6.80 11.52
N CYS A 75 26.09 -7.44 12.60
CA CYS A 75 25.52 -7.24 13.94
C CYS A 75 26.05 -5.97 14.64
N CYS A 76 27.15 -5.40 14.12
CA CYS A 76 27.76 -4.15 14.58
C CYS A 76 27.59 -3.05 13.50
N GLY A 77 26.36 -2.56 13.33
CA GLY A 77 26.09 -1.46 12.40
C GLY A 77 26.59 -0.12 12.93
N ASN A 78 27.12 0.74 12.05
CA ASN A 78 27.41 2.13 12.40
C ASN A 78 26.11 2.85 12.82
N ARG A 79 26.17 3.70 13.85
CA ARG A 79 25.01 4.41 14.43
C ARG A 79 24.20 5.16 13.37
N PHE A 80 24.90 5.74 12.38
CA PHE A 80 24.30 6.44 11.25
C PHE A 80 23.44 5.52 10.36
N GLY A 81 23.87 4.29 10.11
CA GLY A 81 23.10 3.33 9.31
C GLY A 81 21.79 2.91 9.99
N MET A 82 21.81 2.76 11.32
CA MET A 82 20.58 2.43 12.07
C MET A 82 19.60 3.60 12.11
N PHE A 83 20.07 4.84 12.27
CA PHE A 83 19.22 6.04 12.14
C PHE A 83 18.57 6.14 10.77
N LEU A 84 19.34 5.89 9.69
CA LEU A 84 18.80 5.87 8.34
C LEU A 84 17.72 4.80 8.17
N SER A 85 17.93 3.59 8.71
CA SER A 85 16.89 2.56 8.66
C SER A 85 15.60 2.98 9.36
N ILE A 86 15.66 3.69 10.49
CA ILE A 86 14.46 4.21 11.17
C ILE A 86 13.77 5.27 10.30
N ALA A 87 14.54 6.20 9.73
CA ALA A 87 14.02 7.27 8.88
C ALA A 87 13.32 6.69 7.62
N PHE A 88 13.95 5.75 6.92
CA PHE A 88 13.36 5.11 5.76
C PHE A 88 12.18 4.20 6.14
N ALA A 89 12.19 3.53 7.29
CA ALA A 89 11.03 2.81 7.78
C ALA A 89 9.84 3.75 8.04
N ALA A 90 10.07 4.95 8.58
CA ALA A 90 9.03 5.97 8.75
C ALA A 90 8.45 6.44 7.41
N VAL A 91 9.30 6.62 6.38
CA VAL A 91 8.84 6.88 5.00
C VAL A 91 7.94 5.74 4.49
N GLY A 92 8.28 4.49 4.81
CA GLY A 92 7.49 3.31 4.44
C GLY A 92 6.12 3.31 5.11
N VAL A 93 6.07 3.65 6.41
CA VAL A 93 4.80 3.83 7.14
C VAL A 93 3.97 4.95 6.51
N ALA A 94 4.57 6.10 6.19
CA ALA A 94 3.87 7.21 5.55
C ALA A 94 3.29 6.81 4.17
N GLY A 95 4.07 6.10 3.35
CA GLY A 95 3.60 5.58 2.06
C GLY A 95 2.46 4.57 2.19
N ALA A 96 2.55 3.66 3.17
CA ALA A 96 1.49 2.70 3.47
C ALA A 96 0.20 3.40 3.95
N LEU A 97 0.30 4.39 4.84
CA LEU A 97 -0.84 5.18 5.31
C LEU A 97 -1.49 6.00 4.19
N TYR A 98 -0.69 6.57 3.29
CA TYR A 98 -1.19 7.25 2.10
C TYR A 98 -2.01 6.30 1.22
N SER A 99 -1.43 5.14 0.89
CA SER A 99 -2.11 4.09 0.11
C SER A 99 -3.41 3.62 0.77
N PHE A 100 -3.38 3.37 2.07
CA PHE A 100 -4.56 2.99 2.85
C PHE A 100 -5.68 4.04 2.80
N THR A 101 -5.33 5.32 2.99
CA THR A 101 -6.30 6.41 3.01
C THR A 101 -6.94 6.59 1.64
N VAL A 102 -6.15 6.56 0.56
CA VAL A 102 -6.67 6.63 -0.82
C VAL A 102 -7.57 5.43 -1.13
N ALA A 103 -7.17 4.22 -0.73
CA ALA A 103 -8.00 3.02 -0.93
C ALA A 103 -9.31 3.08 -0.14
N MET A 104 -9.28 3.60 1.08
CA MET A 104 -10.48 3.79 1.92
C MET A 104 -11.44 4.82 1.31
N VAL A 105 -10.92 5.95 0.82
CA VAL A 105 -11.72 6.97 0.12
C VAL A 105 -12.28 6.44 -1.20
N GLY A 106 -11.50 5.65 -1.95
CA GLY A 106 -11.95 4.99 -3.18
C GLY A 106 -13.07 3.98 -2.92
N LEU A 107 -12.95 3.19 -1.85
CA LEU A 107 -13.99 2.26 -1.42
C LEU A 107 -15.25 2.98 -0.93
N ASN A 108 -15.11 4.10 -0.21
CA ASN A 108 -16.26 4.87 0.25
C ASN A 108 -17.00 5.60 -0.89
N SER A 109 -16.25 6.15 -1.86
CA SER A 109 -16.84 6.85 -3.00
C SER A 109 -17.48 5.89 -4.02
N GLY A 110 -16.95 4.66 -4.12
CA GLY A 110 -17.38 3.66 -5.08
C GLY A 110 -16.92 3.98 -6.52
N PRO A 111 -17.04 3.02 -7.45
CA PRO A 111 -16.61 3.23 -8.83
C PRO A 111 -17.54 4.16 -9.60
N LEU A 112 -16.98 4.85 -10.59
CA LEU A 112 -17.77 5.50 -11.63
C LEU A 112 -18.43 4.43 -12.51
N CYS A 113 -19.75 4.51 -12.68
CA CYS A 113 -20.51 3.61 -13.53
C CYS A 113 -21.70 4.33 -14.17
N TYR A 114 -22.25 3.72 -15.22
CA TYR A 114 -23.47 4.17 -15.86
C TYR A 114 -24.68 3.71 -15.03
N ALA A 115 -25.40 4.66 -14.45
CA ALA A 115 -26.59 4.46 -13.62
C ALA A 115 -27.56 5.61 -13.86
N GLU A 116 -28.87 5.31 -13.96
CA GLU A 116 -29.92 6.33 -14.23
C GLU A 116 -29.62 7.22 -15.44
N ASP A 117 -29.27 6.60 -16.57
CA ASP A 117 -28.95 7.26 -17.86
C ASP A 117 -27.76 8.26 -17.84
N LYS A 118 -26.95 8.26 -16.77
CA LYS A 118 -25.76 9.13 -16.64
C LYS A 118 -24.56 8.39 -16.03
N TRP A 119 -23.35 8.90 -16.30
CA TRP A 119 -22.14 8.44 -15.62
C TRP A 119 -22.07 9.10 -14.24
N THR A 120 -22.17 8.31 -13.18
CA THR A 120 -22.17 8.80 -11.80
C THR A 120 -21.50 7.80 -10.85
N THR A 121 -21.31 8.21 -9.61
CA THR A 121 -20.87 7.36 -8.49
C THR A 121 -22.07 7.14 -7.57
N PRO A 122 -22.94 6.15 -7.85
CA PRO A 122 -24.22 6.01 -7.14
C PRO A 122 -24.06 5.74 -5.64
N PHE A 123 -22.86 5.36 -5.20
CA PHE A 123 -22.53 5.01 -3.82
C PHE A 123 -21.90 6.15 -3.02
N LYS A 124 -21.54 7.28 -3.65
CA LYS A 124 -20.75 8.37 -3.03
C LYS A 124 -21.48 9.13 -1.89
N HIS A 125 -22.75 8.82 -1.65
CA HIS A 125 -23.56 9.40 -0.57
C HIS A 125 -24.69 8.46 -0.09
N SER A 126 -24.63 7.16 -0.42
CA SER A 126 -25.68 6.23 -0.02
C SER A 126 -25.52 5.86 1.45
N ASN A 127 -26.58 6.02 2.25
CA ASN A 127 -26.61 5.57 3.65
C ASN A 127 -26.48 4.04 3.79
N THR A 128 -26.75 3.31 2.71
CA THR A 128 -26.64 1.85 2.66
C THR A 128 -25.26 1.45 2.14
N SER A 129 -24.56 0.61 2.90
CA SER A 129 -23.25 0.10 2.51
C SER A 129 -23.40 -0.92 1.38
N TYR A 130 -23.07 -0.52 0.16
CA TYR A 130 -23.02 -1.41 -1.00
C TYR A 130 -21.99 -2.55 -0.86
N LEU A 131 -21.11 -2.47 0.13
CA LEU A 131 -20.19 -3.55 0.49
C LEU A 131 -20.89 -4.70 1.22
N ALA A 132 -21.94 -4.40 1.98
CA ALA A 132 -22.72 -5.38 2.73
C ALA A 132 -23.87 -5.97 1.91
N ASP A 133 -24.40 -5.21 0.96
CA ASP A 133 -25.52 -5.63 0.12
C ASP A 133 -25.15 -5.65 -1.36
N ALA A 134 -24.85 -6.85 -1.87
CA ALA A 134 -24.51 -7.08 -3.27
C ALA A 134 -25.69 -6.84 -4.23
N SER A 135 -26.93 -6.74 -3.75
CA SER A 135 -28.08 -6.44 -4.61
C SER A 135 -27.97 -5.03 -5.22
N LEU A 136 -27.32 -4.10 -4.51
CA LEU A 136 -27.08 -2.72 -4.94
C LEU A 136 -26.10 -2.62 -6.12
N TRP A 137 -25.32 -3.66 -6.39
CA TRP A 137 -24.38 -3.67 -7.52
C TRP A 137 -25.09 -3.65 -8.87
N LYS A 138 -26.37 -4.05 -8.91
CA LYS A 138 -27.22 -4.00 -10.11
C LYS A 138 -27.53 -2.57 -10.58
N ASN A 139 -27.33 -1.57 -9.71
CA ASN A 139 -27.54 -0.16 -10.07
C ASN A 139 -26.48 0.33 -11.08
N CYS A 140 -25.31 -0.31 -11.13
CA CYS A 140 -24.30 -0.07 -12.16
C CYS A 140 -24.55 -0.98 -13.36
N VAL A 141 -25.03 -0.41 -14.47
CA VAL A 141 -25.36 -1.15 -15.70
C VAL A 141 -24.11 -1.44 -16.54
N GLU A 142 -23.25 -0.42 -16.69
CA GLU A 142 -21.99 -0.50 -17.43
C GLU A 142 -20.88 0.25 -16.66
N PRO A 143 -19.66 -0.30 -16.53
CA PRO A 143 -19.18 -1.62 -16.97
C PRO A 143 -19.72 -2.78 -16.12
N LYS A 144 -19.91 -3.95 -16.74
CA LYS A 144 -20.31 -5.18 -16.03
C LYS A 144 -19.26 -5.56 -14.97
N ASN A 145 -19.73 -5.90 -13.77
CA ASN A 145 -18.90 -6.31 -12.62
C ASN A 145 -17.87 -5.28 -12.15
N VAL A 146 -18.01 -4.00 -12.53
CA VAL A 146 -17.08 -2.94 -12.12
C VAL A 146 -17.03 -2.76 -10.59
N VAL A 147 -18.17 -2.94 -9.92
CA VAL A 147 -18.30 -2.78 -8.46
C VAL A 147 -17.48 -3.83 -7.74
N GLN A 148 -17.70 -5.11 -8.06
CA GLN A 148 -16.93 -6.21 -7.50
C GLN A 148 -15.42 -6.03 -7.74
N PHE A 149 -15.04 -5.64 -8.95
CA PHE A 149 -13.64 -5.44 -9.33
C PHE A 149 -12.96 -4.35 -8.50
N ASN A 150 -13.59 -3.17 -8.37
CA ASN A 150 -13.05 -2.07 -7.57
C ASN A 150 -13.00 -2.43 -6.08
N VAL A 151 -14.06 -3.05 -5.55
CA VAL A 151 -14.11 -3.47 -4.14
C VAL A 151 -12.97 -4.42 -3.80
N VAL A 152 -12.76 -5.47 -4.61
CA VAL A 152 -11.69 -6.45 -4.37
C VAL A 152 -10.31 -5.79 -4.43
N LEU A 153 -10.07 -4.91 -5.41
CA LEU A 153 -8.77 -4.25 -5.57
C LEU A 153 -8.48 -3.27 -4.44
N PHE A 154 -9.45 -2.43 -4.05
CA PHE A 154 -9.28 -1.49 -2.94
C PHE A 154 -9.12 -2.22 -1.60
N LEU A 155 -9.88 -3.29 -1.35
CA LEU A 155 -9.70 -4.10 -0.15
C LEU A 155 -8.33 -4.78 -0.12
N THR A 156 -7.84 -5.28 -1.26
CA THR A 156 -6.50 -5.85 -1.37
C THR A 156 -5.45 -4.77 -1.04
N LEU A 157 -5.57 -3.58 -1.61
CA LEU A 157 -4.68 -2.44 -1.30
C LEU A 157 -4.71 -2.06 0.18
N MET A 158 -5.88 -2.03 0.82
CA MET A 158 -6.01 -1.76 2.26
C MET A 158 -5.29 -2.83 3.09
N ALA A 159 -5.50 -4.12 2.77
CA ALA A 159 -4.87 -5.23 3.47
C ALA A 159 -3.34 -5.21 3.31
N THR A 160 -2.84 -5.03 2.09
CA THR A 160 -1.40 -4.94 1.83
C THR A 160 -0.78 -3.73 2.50
N SER A 161 -1.45 -2.57 2.47
CA SER A 161 -0.96 -1.35 3.11
C SER A 161 -0.88 -1.51 4.63
N CYS A 162 -1.85 -2.18 5.25
CA CYS A 162 -1.80 -2.49 6.68
C CYS A 162 -0.61 -3.38 7.02
N LEU A 163 -0.37 -4.45 6.25
CA LEU A 163 0.78 -5.33 6.44
C LEU A 163 2.12 -4.60 6.22
N GLN A 164 2.20 -3.72 5.21
CA GLN A 164 3.38 -2.88 4.99
C GLN A 164 3.65 -1.94 6.18
N ALA A 165 2.62 -1.27 6.69
CA ALA A 165 2.75 -0.38 7.85
C ALA A 165 3.22 -1.15 9.10
N LEU A 166 2.65 -2.34 9.35
CA LEU A 166 3.06 -3.19 10.47
C LEU A 166 4.53 -3.63 10.36
N LEU A 167 4.94 -4.11 9.17
CA LEU A 167 6.32 -4.53 8.93
C LEU A 167 7.31 -3.37 9.07
N CYS A 168 6.99 -2.18 8.53
CA CYS A 168 7.82 -0.99 8.71
C CYS A 168 7.85 -0.51 10.17
N ALA A 169 6.75 -0.61 10.92
CA ALA A 169 6.72 -0.27 12.35
C ALA A 169 7.59 -1.23 13.19
N VAL A 170 7.54 -2.53 12.90
CA VAL A 170 8.44 -3.51 13.51
C VAL A 170 9.90 -3.17 13.18
N GLN A 171 10.20 -2.74 11.95
CA GLN A 171 11.54 -2.28 11.60
C GLN A 171 11.98 -1.03 12.39
N MET A 172 11.08 -0.09 12.65
CA MET A 172 11.40 1.07 13.50
C MET A 172 11.78 0.65 14.92
N ILE A 173 11.04 -0.30 15.51
CA ILE A 173 11.33 -0.85 16.84
C ILE A 173 12.69 -1.57 16.83
N ASN A 174 12.94 -2.39 15.81
CA ASN A 174 14.21 -3.10 15.62
C ASN A 174 15.38 -2.12 15.47
N GLY A 175 15.22 -1.08 14.64
CA GLY A 175 16.22 -0.03 14.47
C GLY A 175 16.51 0.71 15.77
N LEU A 176 15.47 1.06 16.55
CA LEU A 176 15.63 1.72 17.85
C LEU A 176 16.34 0.82 18.86
N ALA A 177 15.98 -0.46 18.93
CA ALA A 177 16.66 -1.43 19.78
C ALA A 177 18.13 -1.59 19.38
N GLY A 178 18.44 -1.58 18.09
CA GLY A 178 19.82 -1.54 17.60
C GLY A 178 20.57 -0.27 18.02
N CYS A 179 19.95 0.90 17.96
CA CYS A 179 20.57 2.17 18.38
C CYS A 179 20.85 2.24 19.89
N LEU A 180 20.00 1.64 20.73
CA LEU A 180 20.11 1.68 22.19
C LEU A 180 20.99 0.55 22.77
N PHE A 181 20.86 -0.66 22.20
CA PHE A 181 21.49 -1.87 22.75
C PHE A 181 22.57 -2.48 21.83
N GLY A 182 22.75 -1.96 20.61
CA GLY A 182 23.72 -2.45 19.63
C GLY A 182 25.13 -1.91 19.78
N ALA A 183 25.49 -1.37 20.95
CA ALA A 183 26.86 -0.96 21.25
C ALA A 183 27.77 -2.20 21.27
N CYS A 184 28.35 -2.55 20.12
CA CYS A 184 29.46 -3.48 20.07
C CYS A 184 30.63 -2.83 20.82
N ASN A 185 30.99 -3.44 21.95
CA ASN A 185 32.25 -3.15 22.61
C ASN A 185 33.37 -3.58 21.65
N LYS A 186 34.18 -2.64 21.16
CA LYS A 186 35.45 -2.95 20.48
C LYS A 186 36.44 -3.44 21.53
N ASN A 187 36.19 -4.62 22.09
CA ASN A 187 37.10 -5.30 23.00
C ASN A 187 36.95 -6.79 22.72
N PHE A 188 37.60 -7.24 21.64
CA PHE A 188 38.39 -8.47 21.58
C PHE A 188 39.23 -8.37 20.30
N GLU A 189 40.53 -8.54 20.51
CA GLU A 189 41.68 -8.29 19.62
C GLU A 189 41.62 -8.95 18.23
#